data_AF-A0A520QHH8-F1
#
_entry.id   AF-A0A520QHH8-F1
#
_cell.length_a   1.000
_cell.length_b   1.000
_cell.length_c   1.000
_cell.angle_alpha   90.00
_cell.angle_beta   90.00
_cell.angle_gamma   90.00
#
_symmetry.space_group_name_H-M   'P 1'
#
loop_
_entity.id
_entity.type
_entity.pdbx_description
1 polymer ?
#
loop_
_entity_poly.entity_id
_entity_poly.type
_entity_poly.pdbx_seq_one_letter_code
_entity_poly.pdbx_strand_id
1 'polypeptide(L)' 'MRELRFHRTLYRGESVDEAIKTFDRYATLSRDEEDDYWVVRVESGTAARERRVADELSNFALGLTIRSRGGA' A
#
# COMPACT_ATOMS: atom_id res chain seq x y z
N MET A 1 8.08 -11.34 5.81
CA MET A 1 6.77 -10.78 5.46
C MET A 1 6.42 -9.65 6.42
N ARG A 2 5.88 -8.54 5.89
CA ARG A 2 5.45 -7.36 6.65
C ARG A 2 4.00 -7.01 6.30
N GLU A 3 3.24 -6.57 7.29
CA GLU A 3 1.84 -6.14 7.11
C GLU A 3 1.72 -4.62 7.20
N LEU A 4 0.91 -4.04 6.33
CA LEU A 4 0.48 -2.64 6.32
C LEU A 4 -1.04 -2.58 6.45
N ARG A 5 -1.53 -1.64 7.27
CA ARG A 5 -2.97 -1.45 7.49
C ARG A 5 -3.34 -0.03 7.09
N PHE A 6 -4.14 0.10 6.04
CA PHE A 6 -4.58 1.37 5.47
C PHE A 6 -6.01 1.69 5.90
N HIS A 7 -6.18 2.61 6.84
CA HIS A 7 -7.51 2.96 7.33
C HIS A 7 -8.37 3.59 6.22
N ARG A 8 -9.60 3.12 6.02
CA ARG A 8 -10.50 3.52 4.91
C ARG A 8 -10.87 5.01 4.91
N THR A 9 -10.80 5.68 6.06
CA THR A 9 -10.99 7.14 6.14
C THR A 9 -9.79 7.93 5.59
N LEU A 10 -8.58 7.36 5.64
CA LEU A 10 -7.34 7.99 5.20
C LEU A 10 -6.98 7.61 3.77
N TYR A 11 -7.24 6.36 3.38
CA TYR A 11 -6.83 5.79 2.09
C TYR A 11 -8.05 5.35 1.28
N ARG A 12 -8.04 5.66 -0.02
CA ARG A 12 -9.00 5.08 -0.97
C ARG A 12 -8.52 3.70 -1.43
N GLY A 13 -9.44 2.74 -1.55
CA GLY A 13 -9.11 1.38 -1.96
C GLY A 13 -8.41 1.34 -3.31
N GLU A 14 -8.90 2.14 -4.26
CA GLU A 14 -8.32 2.25 -5.61
C GLU A 14 -6.89 2.82 -5.56
N SER A 15 -6.60 3.71 -4.61
CA SER A 15 -5.24 4.23 -4.42
C SER A 15 -4.29 3.19 -3.83
N VAL A 16 -4.79 2.30 -2.97
CA VAL A 16 -4.02 1.15 -2.49
C VAL A 16 -3.78 0.14 -3.61
N ASP A 17 -4.78 -0.13 -4.46
CA ASP A 17 -4.67 -1.04 -5.59
C ASP A 17 -3.64 -0.56 -6.63
N GLU A 18 -3.69 0.73 -6.99
CA GLU A 18 -2.71 1.32 -7.91
C GLU A 18 -1.30 1.34 -7.31
N ALA A 19 -1.16 1.54 -5.99
CA ALA A 19 0.12 1.40 -5.32
C ALA A 19 0.66 -0.04 -5.41
N ILE A 20 -0.19 -1.04 -5.15
CA ILE A 20 0.21 -2.46 -5.27
C ILE A 20 0.72 -2.76 -6.69
N LYS A 21 -0.04 -2.40 -7.73
CA LYS A 21 0.36 -2.61 -9.13
C LYS A 21 1.70 -1.95 -9.45
N THR A 22 1.93 -0.75 -8.92
CA THR A 22 3.18 0.00 -9.14
C THR A 22 4.40 -0.70 -8.53
N PHE A 23 4.23 -1.37 -7.39
CA PHE A 23 5.32 -1.99 -6.64
C PHE A 23 5.43 -3.51 -6.80
N ASP A 24 4.52 -4.18 -7.51
CA ASP A 24 4.48 -5.65 -7.68
C ASP A 24 5.77 -6.24 -8.29
N ARG A 25 6.49 -5.47 -9.13
CA ARG A 25 7.80 -5.90 -9.64
C ARG A 25 8.90 -5.99 -8.57
N TYR A 26 8.68 -5.42 -7.39
CA TYR A 26 9.69 -5.31 -6.34
C TYR A 26 9.47 -6.25 -5.16
N ALA A 27 8.26 -6.77 -4.96
CA ALA A 27 7.89 -7.69 -3.89
C ALA A 27 6.60 -8.43 -4.28
N THR A 28 6.36 -9.57 -3.65
CA THR A 28 5.04 -10.20 -3.72
C THR A 28 4.10 -9.42 -2.80
N LEU A 29 3.01 -8.93 -3.38
CA LEU A 29 2.04 -8.08 -2.69
C LEU A 29 0.65 -8.73 -2.76
N SER A 30 -0.03 -8.79 -1.63
CA SER A 30 -1.44 -9.17 -1.58
C SER A 30 -2.23 -8.19 -0.73
N ARG A 31 -3.51 -8.00 -1.09
CA ARG A 31 -4.45 -7.14 -0.36
C ARG A 31 -5.62 -7.98 0.14
N ASP A 32 -6.00 -7.74 1.38
CA ASP A 32 -7.27 -8.16 1.94
C ASP A 32 -8.07 -6.93 2.40
N GLU A 33 -9.38 -7.14 2.50
CA GLU A 33 -10.31 -6.18 3.05
C GLU A 33 -10.68 -6.61 4.46
N GLU A 34 -10.33 -5.80 5.45
CA GLU A 34 -10.81 -5.91 6.82
C GLU A 34 -11.71 -4.70 7.13
N ASP A 35 -12.53 -4.78 8.18
CA ASP A 35 -13.61 -3.82 8.51
C ASP A 35 -13.26 -2.36 8.16
N ASP A 36 -12.28 -1.79 8.87
CA ASP A 36 -11.86 -0.40 8.70
C ASP A 36 -10.58 -0.25 7.86
N TYR A 37 -10.02 -1.35 7.35
CA TYR A 37 -8.68 -1.35 6.77
C TYR A 37 -8.59 -2.08 5.42
N TRP A 38 -7.79 -1.52 4.53
CA TRP A 38 -7.15 -2.30 3.47
C TRP A 38 -5.85 -2.86 4.04
N VAL A 39 -5.74 -4.18 4.14
CA VAL A 39 -4.54 -4.83 4.68
C VAL A 39 -3.68 -5.30 3.54
N VAL A 40 -2.43 -4.84 3.49
CA VAL A 40 -1.48 -5.24 2.45
C VAL A 40 -0.34 -6.02 3.08
N ARG A 41 -0.07 -7.22 2.55
CA ARG A 41 1.07 -8.03 2.94
C ARG A 41 2.17 -7.88 1.90
N VAL A 42 3.39 -7.66 2.40
CA VAL A 42 4.60 -7.47 1.62
C VAL A 42 5.57 -8.60 1.92
N GLU A 43 5.93 -9.35 0.90
CA GLU A 43 6.92 -10.42 0.99
C GLU A 43 8.03 -10.23 -0.03
N SER A 44 9.28 -10.40 0.40
CA SER A 44 10.43 -10.38 -0.50
C SER A 44 11.59 -11.22 0.05
N GLY A 45 12.63 -11.41 -0.75
CA GLY A 45 13.80 -12.20 -0.34
C GLY A 45 14.58 -11.67 0.86
N THR A 46 14.37 -10.42 1.31
CA THR A 46 15.01 -9.88 2.53
C THR A 46 14.09 -8.94 3.31
N ALA A 47 14.22 -8.93 4.64
CA ALA A 47 13.45 -8.02 5.51
C ALA A 47 13.73 -6.53 5.22
N ALA A 48 14.96 -6.19 4.79
CA ALA A 48 15.32 -4.83 4.41
C ALA A 48 14.55 -4.36 3.16
N ARG A 49 14.35 -5.25 2.18
CA ARG A 49 13.58 -4.97 0.97
C ARG A 49 12.08 -4.90 1.27
N GLU A 50 11.55 -5.78 2.13
CA GLU A 50 10.17 -5.70 2.61
C GLU A 50 9.87 -4.35 3.27
N ARG A 51 10.76 -3.90 4.17
CA ARG A 51 10.63 -2.59 4.82
C ARG A 51 10.62 -1.45 3.79
N ARG A 52 11.58 -1.44 2.85
CA ARG A 52 11.66 -0.38 1.84
C ARG A 52 10.41 -0.34 0.98
N VAL A 53 9.95 -1.49 0.45
CA VAL A 53 8.71 -1.53 -0.34
C VAL A 53 7.52 -1.07 0.48
N ALA A 54 7.44 -1.46 1.75
CA ALA A 54 6.33 -1.07 2.61
C ALA A 54 6.26 0.44 2.88
N ASP A 55 7.41 1.07 3.14
CA ASP A 55 7.50 2.52 3.38
C ASP A 55 7.13 3.31 2.11
N GLU A 56 7.67 2.90 0.95
CA GLU A 56 7.38 3.55 -0.34
C GLU A 56 5.91 3.36 -0.79
N LEU A 57 5.38 2.14 -0.65
CA LEU A 57 3.99 1.81 -1.00
C LEU A 57 3.02 2.67 -0.18
N SER A 58 3.28 2.83 1.12
CA SER A 58 2.42 3.61 2.01
C SER A 58 2.37 5.10 1.64
N ASN A 59 3.52 5.68 1.32
CA ASN A 59 3.62 7.07 0.88
C ASN A 59 2.95 7.28 -0.48
N PHE A 60 3.16 6.35 -1.42
CA PHE A 60 2.57 6.44 -2.75
C PHE A 60 1.04 6.34 -2.70
N ALA A 61 0.49 5.37 -1.95
CA ALA A 61 -0.95 5.22 -1.77
C ALA A 61 -1.60 6.46 -1.13
N LEU A 62 -0.91 7.10 -0.18
CA LEU A 62 -1.38 8.34 0.43
C LEU A 62 -1.40 9.49 -0.59
N GLY A 63 -0.33 9.64 -1.38
CA GLY A 63 -0.23 10.65 -2.44
C GLY A 63 -1.34 10.49 -3.49
N LEU A 64 -1.60 9.26 -3.94
CA LEU A 64 -2.73 8.96 -4.84
C LEU A 64 -4.08 9.31 -4.21
N THR A 65 -4.26 8.99 -2.92
CA THR A 65 -5.49 9.31 -2.21
C THR A 65 -5.71 10.81 -2.13
N ILE A 66 -4.69 11.61 -1.78
CA ILE A 66 -4.77 13.08 -1.72
C ILE A 66 -5.08 13.66 -3.10
N ARG A 67 -4.35 13.23 -4.13
CA ARG A 67 -4.56 13.70 -5.52
C ARG A 67 -5.98 13.41 -5.99
N SER A 68 -6.49 12.21 -5.71
CA SER A 68 -7.86 11.83 -6.09
C SER A 68 -8.95 12.60 -5.34
N ARG A 69 -8.62 13.19 -4.18
CA ARG A 69 -9.52 14.09 -3.41
C ARG A 69 -9.45 15.54 -3.89
N GLY A 70 -8.62 15.87 -4.87
CA GLY A 70 -8.44 17.23 -5.39
C GLY A 70 -7.38 18.05 -4.64
N GLY A 71 -6.49 17.40 -3.87
CA GLY A 71 -5.28 18.06 -3.38
C GLY A 71 -4.35 18.38 -4.55
N ALA A 72 -4.08 19.67 -4.75
CA ALA A 72 -3.18 20.21 -5.75
C ALA A 72 -1.71 20.09 -5.33
#